data_AF-A0AAQ2FQ63-F1
#
_entry.id   AF-A0AAQ2FQ63-F1
#
_cell.length_a   1.000
_cell.length_b   1.000
_cell.length_c   1.000
_cell.angle_alpha   90.00
_cell.angle_beta   90.00
_cell.angle_gamma   90.00
#
_symmetry.space_group_name_H-M   'P 1'
#
loop_
_entity.id
_entity.type
_entity.pdbx_description
1 polymer ?
#
loop_
_entity_poly.entity_id
_entity_poly.type
_entity_poly.pdbx_seq_one_letter_code
_entity_poly.pdbx_strand_id
1 'polypeptide(L)'
;MTMRQIEIDATGDRPLMADLHQPEGKGPWPLVVGVSGGGWVKGHRRVLNPWGAWLAKKGIAFASIDYRRAETEAVFPGNVKDVVQALSFFAESGSDFDLEARNMIVLGVSAGAHLSSLALLSNAFETPNVAGFIGVYGVYDLMVHWQADLWRNAAPGADKTVAMLGATPFDDPQLYHSASPLRQITYDKAFPTLLIWGQLDREVLPEYQSAAFSRALQQAHFPVRNVELPDAGHLWFSEDGPEVPGSHSSRVAPDIFRFIKRQIGQ
;
A
#
# COMPACT_ATOMS: atom_id res chain seq x y z
N MET A 1 -20.11 -13.04 5.21
CA MET A 1 -18.91 -12.31 5.67
C MET A 1 -19.35 -11.32 6.73
N THR A 2 -18.52 -11.01 7.71
CA THR A 2 -18.77 -9.88 8.63
C THR A 2 -17.75 -8.76 8.42
N MET A 3 -18.16 -7.51 8.64
CA MET A 3 -17.26 -6.34 8.67
C MET A 3 -17.36 -5.70 10.05
N ARG A 4 -16.22 -5.38 10.66
CA ARG A 4 -16.12 -4.69 11.94
C ARG A 4 -15.16 -3.51 11.85
N GLN A 5 -15.43 -2.46 12.60
CA GLN A 5 -14.49 -1.36 12.78
C GLN A 5 -13.61 -1.68 13.99
N ILE A 6 -12.31 -1.59 13.79
CA ILE A 6 -11.29 -1.82 14.82
C ILE A 6 -10.58 -0.51 15.08
N GLU A 7 -10.41 -0.19 16.34
CA GLU A 7 -9.59 0.92 16.81
C GLU A 7 -8.20 0.35 17.16
N ILE A 8 -7.18 0.79 16.42
CA ILE A 8 -5.79 0.33 16.56
C ILE A 8 -5.08 1.16 17.64
N ASP A 9 -5.30 2.47 17.65
CA ASP A 9 -4.75 3.37 18.65
C ASP A 9 -5.75 4.49 18.97
N ALA A 10 -6.05 4.62 20.27
CA ALA A 10 -6.97 5.60 20.84
C ALA A 10 -6.28 6.84 21.41
N THR A 11 -4.95 6.90 21.39
CA THR A 11 -4.16 7.86 22.18
C THR A 11 -4.00 9.25 21.54
N GLY A 12 -4.51 9.48 20.34
CA GLY A 12 -4.47 10.76 19.63
C GLY A 12 -5.84 11.37 19.30
N ASP A 13 -5.85 12.64 18.86
CA ASP A 13 -7.08 13.39 18.52
C ASP A 13 -7.90 12.77 17.37
N ARG A 14 -7.30 11.87 16.58
CA ARG A 14 -7.98 11.03 15.60
C ARG A 14 -7.50 9.59 15.77
N PRO A 15 -8.36 8.65 16.20
CA PRO A 15 -7.94 7.28 16.41
C PRO A 15 -7.54 6.63 15.08
N LEU A 16 -6.53 5.78 15.12
CA LEU A 16 -6.13 4.97 13.97
C LEU A 16 -7.14 3.83 13.81
N MET A 17 -7.91 3.82 12.73
CA MET A 17 -9.00 2.87 12.54
C MET A 17 -8.71 1.86 11.42
N ALA A 18 -9.32 0.68 11.52
CA ALA A 18 -9.38 -0.30 10.44
C ALA A 18 -10.80 -0.81 10.19
N ASP A 19 -11.11 -1.11 8.93
CA ASP A 19 -12.30 -1.87 8.54
C ASP A 19 -11.88 -3.32 8.26
N LEU A 20 -12.15 -4.22 9.21
CA LEU A 20 -11.80 -5.64 9.14
C LEU A 20 -12.95 -6.46 8.52
N HIS A 21 -12.67 -7.07 7.37
CA HIS A 21 -13.56 -8.00 6.66
C HIS A 21 -13.14 -9.43 6.98
N GLN A 22 -14.03 -10.19 7.63
CA GLN A 22 -13.76 -11.57 8.03
C GLN A 22 -14.61 -12.57 7.21
N PRO A 23 -14.03 -13.70 6.80
CA PRO A 23 -14.78 -14.81 6.23
C PRO A 23 -15.87 -15.33 7.20
N GLU A 24 -16.81 -16.11 6.68
CA GLU A 24 -17.74 -16.87 7.53
C GLU A 24 -17.09 -18.19 7.99
N GLY A 25 -17.56 -18.70 9.13
CA GLY A 25 -17.10 -19.97 9.68
C GLY A 25 -16.10 -19.79 10.82
N LYS A 26 -15.17 -20.73 10.96
CA LYS A 26 -14.13 -20.73 12.00
C LYS A 26 -12.77 -20.44 11.37
N GLY A 27 -12.00 -19.56 12.00
CA GLY A 27 -10.61 -19.28 11.64
C GLY A 27 -9.62 -20.33 12.19
N PRO A 28 -8.32 -20.01 12.24
CA PRO A 28 -7.76 -18.69 11.93
C PRO A 28 -7.76 -18.40 10.42
N TRP A 29 -7.98 -17.15 10.04
CA TRP A 29 -7.97 -16.71 8.64
C TRP A 29 -6.67 -15.98 8.29
N PRO A 30 -6.05 -16.27 7.13
CA PRO A 30 -4.96 -15.47 6.61
C PRO A 30 -5.37 -14.01 6.47
N LEU A 31 -4.46 -13.09 6.79
CA LEU A 31 -4.72 -11.65 6.78
C LEU A 31 -4.01 -10.93 5.63
N VAL A 32 -4.75 -10.09 4.93
CA VAL A 32 -4.21 -9.02 4.08
C VAL A 32 -4.49 -7.67 4.74
N VAL A 33 -3.46 -6.84 4.90
CA VAL A 33 -3.61 -5.44 5.35
C VAL A 33 -3.56 -4.52 4.14
N GLY A 34 -4.64 -3.76 3.94
CA GLY A 34 -4.83 -2.85 2.82
C GLY A 34 -4.55 -1.41 3.19
N VAL A 35 -3.71 -0.72 2.42
CA VAL A 35 -3.38 0.70 2.57
C VAL A 35 -3.83 1.47 1.33
N SER A 36 -4.83 2.33 1.52
CA SER A 36 -5.48 3.05 0.43
C SER A 36 -4.60 4.16 -0.17
N GLY A 37 -4.86 4.49 -1.44
CA GLY A 37 -4.27 5.65 -2.10
C GLY A 37 -4.92 6.96 -1.67
N GLY A 38 -4.57 8.04 -2.38
CA GLY A 38 -5.07 9.38 -2.08
C GLY A 38 -4.02 10.49 -2.10
N GLY A 39 -2.81 10.17 -2.58
CA GLY A 39 -1.71 11.14 -2.69
C GLY A 39 -1.35 11.74 -1.33
N TRP A 40 -1.43 10.96 -0.25
CA TRP A 40 -1.13 11.35 1.14
C TRP A 40 -1.98 12.47 1.75
N VAL A 41 -2.77 13.18 0.96
CA VAL A 41 -3.60 14.34 1.38
C VAL A 41 -5.09 14.01 1.41
N LYS A 42 -5.51 12.93 0.74
CA LYS A 42 -6.89 12.44 0.64
C LYS A 42 -6.90 10.91 0.81
N GLY A 43 -8.07 10.30 0.62
CA GLY A 43 -8.26 8.84 0.74
C GLY A 43 -8.92 8.45 2.03
N HIS A 44 -9.42 7.23 2.12
CA HIS A 44 -10.11 6.69 3.29
C HIS A 44 -10.06 5.16 3.22
N ARG A 45 -9.86 4.47 4.36
CA ARG A 45 -9.79 2.99 4.40
C ARG A 45 -10.91 2.29 3.63
N ARG A 46 -12.14 2.82 3.72
CA ARG A 46 -13.34 2.32 3.02
C ARG A 46 -13.21 2.13 1.50
N VAL A 47 -12.28 2.82 0.84
CA VAL A 47 -12.05 2.66 -0.61
C VAL A 47 -11.68 1.22 -0.98
N LEU A 48 -11.05 0.48 -0.07
CA LEU A 48 -10.67 -0.91 -0.31
C LEU A 48 -11.69 -1.94 0.19
N ASN A 49 -12.84 -1.51 0.73
CA ASN A 49 -13.87 -2.44 1.22
C ASN A 49 -14.40 -3.40 0.14
N PRO A 50 -14.55 -3.02 -1.15
CA PRO A 50 -14.91 -3.97 -2.19
C PRO A 50 -13.90 -5.12 -2.33
N TRP A 51 -12.60 -4.84 -2.19
CA TRP A 51 -11.55 -5.86 -2.18
C TRP A 51 -11.61 -6.71 -0.91
N GLY A 52 -11.83 -6.09 0.24
CA GLY A 52 -11.97 -6.81 1.49
C GLY A 52 -13.16 -7.77 1.49
N ALA A 53 -14.30 -7.35 0.95
CA ALA A 53 -15.47 -8.21 0.82
C ALA A 53 -15.23 -9.38 -0.13
N TRP A 54 -14.55 -9.14 -1.25
CA TRP A 54 -14.23 -10.17 -2.24
C TRP A 54 -13.25 -11.23 -1.69
N LEU A 55 -12.20 -10.80 -0.98
CA LEU A 55 -11.23 -11.71 -0.36
C LEU A 55 -11.86 -12.50 0.79
N ALA A 56 -12.70 -11.86 1.61
CA ALA A 56 -13.37 -12.53 2.73
C ALA A 56 -14.34 -13.63 2.26
N LYS A 57 -15.06 -13.42 1.14
CA LYS A 57 -15.85 -14.49 0.49
C LYS A 57 -15.00 -15.67 0.01
N LYS A 58 -13.68 -15.52 -0.07
CA LYS A 58 -12.71 -16.54 -0.48
C LYS A 58 -11.84 -17.07 0.65
N GLY A 59 -12.23 -16.82 1.91
CA GLY A 59 -11.54 -17.36 3.08
C GLY A 59 -10.31 -16.57 3.52
N ILE A 60 -10.11 -15.34 3.02
CA ILE A 60 -8.98 -14.47 3.39
C ILE A 60 -9.53 -13.23 4.08
N ALA A 61 -9.10 -12.97 5.31
CA ALA A 61 -9.46 -11.75 6.02
C ALA A 61 -8.73 -10.54 5.43
N PHE A 62 -9.37 -9.37 5.47
CA PHE A 62 -8.81 -8.14 4.95
C PHE A 62 -9.04 -6.98 5.90
N ALA A 63 -7.97 -6.35 6.37
CA ALA A 63 -8.04 -5.15 7.19
C ALA A 63 -7.63 -3.93 6.36
N SER A 64 -8.58 -3.07 6.01
CA SER A 64 -8.23 -1.78 5.41
C SER A 64 -7.95 -0.76 6.50
N ILE A 65 -6.76 -0.16 6.51
CA ILE A 65 -6.32 0.73 7.60
C ILE A 65 -6.35 2.20 7.18
N ASP A 66 -6.58 3.08 8.14
CA ASP A 66 -6.30 4.50 7.98
C ASP A 66 -4.81 4.81 8.17
N TYR A 67 -4.42 6.02 7.80
CA TYR A 67 -3.15 6.67 8.15
C TYR A 67 -3.39 8.19 8.17
N ARG A 68 -2.58 8.94 8.92
CA ARG A 68 -2.69 10.40 8.96
C ARG A 68 -2.36 11.02 7.61
N ARG A 69 -3.11 12.05 7.23
CA ARG A 69 -3.00 12.72 5.93
C ARG A 69 -2.52 14.16 6.11
N ALA A 70 -1.78 14.67 5.13
CA ALA A 70 -1.39 16.08 5.08
C ALA A 70 -2.60 16.96 4.71
N GLU A 71 -3.45 17.26 5.70
CA GLU A 71 -4.63 18.13 5.54
C GLU A 71 -4.28 19.60 5.73
N THR A 72 -3.51 19.91 6.77
CA THR A 72 -3.14 21.29 7.15
C THR A 72 -1.63 21.46 7.36
N GLU A 73 -0.91 20.38 7.64
CA GLU A 73 0.52 20.37 7.91
C GLU A 73 1.18 19.11 7.35
N ALA A 74 2.50 19.13 7.27
CA ALA A 74 3.29 17.98 6.85
C ALA A 74 3.18 16.85 7.87
N VAL A 75 3.12 15.61 7.38
CA VAL A 75 2.85 14.44 8.22
C VAL A 75 3.92 13.37 8.17
N PHE A 76 4.92 13.49 7.30
CA PHE A 76 6.02 12.54 7.23
C PHE A 76 6.96 12.68 8.44
N PRO A 77 7.48 11.57 9.02
CA PRO A 77 7.22 10.16 8.70
C PRO A 77 6.02 9.56 9.47
N GLY A 78 5.20 10.38 10.14
CA GLY A 78 4.07 9.93 10.95
C GLY A 78 3.07 9.06 10.20
N ASN A 79 2.78 9.35 8.92
CA ASN A 79 1.93 8.51 8.08
C ASN A 79 2.51 7.11 7.79
N VAL A 80 3.84 6.97 7.70
CA VAL A 80 4.50 5.66 7.61
C VAL A 80 4.43 4.95 8.96
N LYS A 81 4.64 5.69 10.06
CA LYS A 81 4.53 5.13 11.43
C LYS A 81 3.14 4.60 11.73
N ASP A 82 2.08 5.23 11.23
CA ASP A 82 0.71 4.72 11.37
C ASP A 82 0.53 3.37 10.66
N VAL A 83 1.12 3.21 9.46
CA VAL A 83 1.12 1.91 8.76
C VAL A 83 1.87 0.86 9.58
N VAL A 84 3.07 1.19 10.08
CA VAL A 84 3.87 0.29 10.93
C VAL A 84 3.08 -0.11 12.18
N GLN A 85 2.46 0.85 12.86
CA GLN A 85 1.66 0.61 14.06
C GLN A 85 0.48 -0.32 13.79
N ALA A 86 -0.22 -0.14 12.66
CA ALA A 86 -1.30 -1.03 12.27
C ALA A 86 -0.82 -2.46 11.98
N LEU A 87 0.32 -2.61 11.29
CA LEU A 87 0.92 -3.92 11.04
C LEU A 87 1.33 -4.60 12.36
N SER A 88 1.98 -3.88 13.27
CA SER A 88 2.35 -4.40 14.59
C SER A 88 1.12 -4.80 15.41
N PHE A 89 0.07 -3.98 15.42
CA PHE A 89 -1.19 -4.29 16.10
C PHE A 89 -1.78 -5.63 15.62
N PHE A 90 -1.86 -5.84 14.30
CA PHE A 90 -2.38 -7.11 13.80
C PHE A 90 -1.44 -8.28 14.05
N ALA A 91 -0.12 -8.08 13.99
CA ALA A 91 0.85 -9.12 14.30
C ALA A 91 0.77 -9.59 15.76
N GLU A 92 0.47 -8.67 16.69
CA GLU A 92 0.38 -8.93 18.13
C GLU A 92 -1.01 -9.42 18.55
N SER A 93 -2.06 -8.76 18.09
CA SER A 93 -3.45 -8.96 18.55
C SER A 93 -4.33 -9.71 17.56
N GLY A 94 -3.79 -10.13 16.40
CA GLY A 94 -4.57 -10.78 15.34
C GLY A 94 -5.31 -12.05 15.79
N SER A 95 -4.76 -12.79 16.77
CA SER A 95 -5.41 -13.98 17.33
C SER A 95 -6.76 -13.69 17.97
N ASP A 96 -6.95 -12.49 18.54
CA ASP A 96 -8.20 -12.08 19.19
C ASP A 96 -9.33 -11.88 18.16
N PHE A 97 -8.97 -11.79 16.88
CA PHE A 97 -9.86 -11.67 15.74
C PHE A 97 -9.87 -12.95 14.89
N ASP A 98 -9.39 -14.08 15.41
CA ASP A 98 -9.23 -15.34 14.68
C ASP A 98 -8.40 -15.16 13.39
N LEU A 99 -7.32 -14.37 13.43
CA LEU A 99 -6.44 -14.12 12.28
C LEU A 99 -5.12 -14.85 12.41
N GLU A 100 -4.65 -15.41 11.30
CA GLU A 100 -3.27 -15.87 11.14
C GLU A 100 -2.38 -14.70 10.68
N ALA A 101 -2.14 -13.76 11.60
CA ALA A 101 -1.52 -12.47 11.27
C ALA A 101 0.02 -12.46 11.35
N ARG A 102 0.66 -13.53 11.87
CA ARG A 102 2.13 -13.58 12.04
C ARG A 102 2.91 -13.51 10.72
N ASN A 103 2.27 -13.83 9.60
CA ASN A 103 2.83 -13.71 8.25
C ASN A 103 1.76 -13.11 7.33
N MET A 104 1.30 -11.89 7.64
CA MET A 104 0.30 -11.19 6.82
C MET A 104 0.87 -10.75 5.46
N ILE A 105 -0.02 -10.43 4.53
CA ILE A 105 0.34 -9.78 3.26
C ILE A 105 -0.06 -8.32 3.32
N VAL A 106 0.78 -7.42 2.79
CA VAL A 106 0.46 -6.00 2.70
C VAL A 106 0.09 -5.65 1.27
N LEU A 107 -1.07 -5.02 1.08
CA LEU A 107 -1.53 -4.49 -0.20
C LEU A 107 -1.60 -2.98 -0.11
N GLY A 108 -0.77 -2.29 -0.89
CA GLY A 108 -0.78 -0.84 -1.00
C GLY A 108 -1.22 -0.37 -2.37
N VAL A 109 -1.94 0.75 -2.42
CA VAL A 109 -2.46 1.36 -3.66
C VAL A 109 -1.97 2.80 -3.80
N SER A 110 -1.32 3.17 -4.91
CA SER A 110 -0.78 4.52 -5.16
C SER A 110 0.07 5.02 -3.97
N ALA A 111 -0.32 6.11 -3.30
CA ALA A 111 0.30 6.58 -2.06
C ALA A 111 0.36 5.53 -0.93
N GLY A 112 -0.62 4.62 -0.85
CA GLY A 112 -0.58 3.51 0.10
C GLY A 112 0.49 2.47 -0.24
N ALA A 113 0.80 2.26 -1.52
CA ALA A 113 1.93 1.42 -1.95
C ALA A 113 3.27 2.06 -1.60
N HIS A 114 3.37 3.39 -1.70
CA HIS A 114 4.51 4.15 -1.22
C HIS A 114 4.73 3.92 0.29
N LEU A 115 3.73 4.21 1.12
CA LEU A 115 3.85 4.07 2.58
C LEU A 115 4.16 2.62 2.99
N SER A 116 3.47 1.66 2.39
CA SER A 116 3.65 0.23 2.69
C SER A 116 5.06 -0.26 2.33
N SER A 117 5.52 0.03 1.11
CA SER A 117 6.85 -0.41 0.69
C SER A 117 7.95 0.31 1.46
N LEU A 118 7.75 1.57 1.84
CA LEU A 118 8.71 2.29 2.68
C LEU A 118 8.80 1.70 4.09
N ALA A 119 7.66 1.38 4.71
CA ALA A 119 7.59 0.73 6.01
C ALA A 119 8.31 -0.63 6.02
N LEU A 120 8.17 -1.41 4.94
CA LEU A 120 8.77 -2.75 4.83
C LEU A 120 10.27 -2.72 4.51
N LEU A 121 10.73 -1.78 3.66
CA LEU A 121 12.11 -1.76 3.17
C LEU A 121 13.05 -0.92 4.05
N SER A 122 12.60 0.22 4.58
CA SER A 122 13.46 1.13 5.34
C SER A 122 13.92 0.53 6.67
N ASN A 123 15.19 0.73 7.01
CA ASN A 123 15.73 0.39 8.34
C ASN A 123 15.35 1.40 9.42
N ALA A 124 14.68 2.51 9.05
CA ALA A 124 14.20 3.49 10.01
C ALA A 124 12.92 3.05 10.75
N PHE A 125 12.30 1.94 10.33
CA PHE A 125 11.07 1.42 10.91
C PHE A 125 11.24 -0.04 11.32
N GLU A 126 10.78 -0.37 12.53
CA GLU A 126 10.68 -1.75 13.01
C GLU A 126 9.30 -2.30 12.62
N THR A 127 9.26 -2.97 11.46
CA THR A 127 8.03 -3.53 10.89
C THR A 127 8.04 -5.05 11.05
N PRO A 128 6.92 -5.70 11.44
CA PRO A 128 6.86 -7.15 11.51
C PRO A 128 7.12 -7.79 10.14
N ASN A 129 7.60 -9.03 10.15
CA ASN A 129 7.79 -9.80 8.93
C ASN A 129 6.44 -10.01 8.20
N VAL A 130 6.49 -10.01 6.87
CA VAL A 130 5.32 -10.20 6.01
C VAL A 130 5.53 -11.37 5.06
N ALA A 131 4.45 -12.06 4.70
CA ALA A 131 4.46 -13.12 3.70
C ALA A 131 4.61 -12.57 2.27
N GLY A 132 4.30 -11.29 2.06
CA GLY A 132 4.54 -10.63 0.79
C GLY A 132 3.93 -9.24 0.70
N PHE A 133 4.28 -8.55 -0.38
CA PHE A 133 3.82 -7.21 -0.71
C PHE A 133 3.10 -7.20 -2.06
N ILE A 134 1.97 -6.50 -2.14
CA ILE A 134 1.24 -6.21 -3.37
C ILE A 134 1.20 -4.70 -3.55
N GLY A 135 1.95 -4.19 -4.53
CA GLY A 135 1.99 -2.78 -4.86
C GLY A 135 1.20 -2.48 -6.13
N VAL A 136 0.13 -1.68 -6.01
CA VAL A 136 -0.72 -1.30 -7.14
C VAL A 136 -0.45 0.16 -7.52
N TYR A 137 0.06 0.37 -8.74
CA TYR A 137 0.44 1.67 -9.35
C TYR A 137 1.10 2.66 -8.36
N GLY A 138 2.02 2.12 -7.56
CA GLY A 138 2.63 2.82 -6.44
C GLY A 138 3.68 3.85 -6.82
N VAL A 139 3.90 4.80 -5.92
CA VAL A 139 5.04 5.73 -5.97
C VAL A 139 6.20 5.12 -5.18
N TYR A 140 7.37 5.00 -5.80
CA TYR A 140 8.56 4.37 -5.22
C TYR A 140 9.81 5.26 -5.29
N ASP A 141 9.83 6.30 -6.14
CA ASP A 141 10.83 7.37 -6.13
C ASP A 141 10.11 8.74 -6.11
N LEU A 142 10.18 9.43 -4.96
CA LEU A 142 9.49 10.71 -4.74
C LEU A 142 10.14 11.86 -5.50
N MET A 143 11.46 11.82 -5.73
CA MET A 143 12.13 12.86 -6.51
C MET A 143 11.63 12.82 -7.96
N VAL A 144 11.59 11.63 -8.55
CA VAL A 144 11.11 11.47 -9.93
C VAL A 144 9.60 11.73 -10.01
N HIS A 145 8.82 11.34 -9.00
CA HIS A 145 7.40 11.67 -8.96
C HIS A 145 7.15 13.18 -8.93
N TRP A 146 7.88 13.91 -8.08
CA TRP A 146 7.83 15.37 -8.01
C TRP A 146 8.18 16.03 -9.35
N GLN A 147 9.22 15.54 -10.03
CA GLN A 147 9.61 16.03 -11.36
C GLN A 147 8.54 15.75 -12.43
N ALA A 148 7.91 14.58 -12.39
CA ALA A 148 6.84 14.22 -13.32
C ALA A 148 5.59 15.09 -13.13
N ASP A 149 5.32 15.49 -11.89
CA ASP A 149 4.15 16.30 -11.53
C ASP A 149 4.38 17.81 -11.64
N LEU A 150 5.51 18.30 -12.19
CA LEU A 150 5.81 19.74 -12.27
C LEU A 150 4.68 20.60 -12.85
N TRP A 151 3.96 20.11 -13.87
CA TRP A 151 2.80 20.80 -14.44
C TRP A 151 1.62 20.89 -13.46
N ARG A 152 1.42 19.86 -12.63
CA ARG A 152 0.43 19.84 -11.55
C ARG A 152 0.90 20.65 -10.34
N ASN A 153 2.20 20.77 -10.14
CA ASN A 153 2.86 21.50 -9.06
C ASN A 153 3.03 23.00 -9.38
N ALA A 154 2.59 23.47 -10.55
CA ALA A 154 2.79 24.84 -11.01
C ALA A 154 2.10 25.91 -10.14
N ALA A 155 1.10 25.52 -9.34
CA ALA A 155 0.47 26.39 -8.36
C ALA A 155 1.11 26.21 -6.97
N PRO A 156 1.48 27.30 -6.27
CA PRO A 156 1.99 27.22 -4.89
C PRO A 156 1.05 26.43 -3.97
N GLY A 157 1.59 25.46 -3.23
CA GLY A 157 0.82 24.62 -2.30
C GLY A 157 -0.01 23.51 -2.95
N ALA A 158 0.03 23.34 -4.27
CA ALA A 158 -0.72 22.28 -4.97
C ALA A 158 -0.01 20.91 -4.95
N ASP A 159 1.28 20.90 -4.65
CA ASP A 159 2.11 19.70 -4.69
C ASP A 159 1.86 18.80 -3.46
N LYS A 160 1.35 17.60 -3.72
CA LYS A 160 1.01 16.63 -2.67
C LYS A 160 2.25 16.01 -2.01
N THR A 161 3.36 15.88 -2.75
CA THR A 161 4.62 15.38 -2.20
C THR A 161 5.22 16.39 -1.24
N VAL A 162 5.25 17.66 -1.63
CA VAL A 162 5.69 18.77 -0.76
C VAL A 162 4.75 18.94 0.43
N ALA A 163 3.42 18.85 0.24
CA ALA A 163 2.46 18.90 1.34
C ALA A 163 2.69 17.76 2.36
N MET A 164 3.03 16.56 1.89
CA MET A 164 3.31 15.40 2.75
C MET A 164 4.65 15.53 3.50
N LEU A 165 5.70 15.99 2.81
CA LEU A 165 7.07 16.07 3.34
C LEU A 165 7.36 17.36 4.12
N GLY A 166 6.68 18.46 3.78
CA GLY A 166 6.91 19.78 4.37
C GLY A 166 8.10 20.56 3.78
N ALA A 167 8.77 20.03 2.76
CA ALA A 167 9.91 20.65 2.12
C ALA A 167 9.92 20.40 0.61
N THR A 168 10.51 21.31 -0.17
CA THR A 168 10.78 21.09 -1.60
C THR A 168 12.05 20.22 -1.75
N PRO A 169 12.29 19.59 -2.92
CA PRO A 169 13.52 18.82 -3.12
C PRO A 169 14.78 19.69 -3.14
N PHE A 170 14.62 21.02 -3.28
CA PHE A 170 15.74 21.97 -3.24
C PHE A 170 16.10 22.34 -1.80
N ASP A 171 15.12 22.35 -0.90
CA ASP A 171 15.34 22.63 0.52
C ASP A 171 15.91 21.41 1.25
N ASP A 172 15.40 20.21 0.95
CA ASP A 172 15.85 18.97 1.57
C ASP A 172 15.85 17.78 0.58
N PRO A 173 16.90 17.65 -0.26
CA PRO A 173 17.03 16.52 -1.18
C PRO A 173 17.20 15.17 -0.45
N GLN A 174 17.73 15.18 0.77
CA GLN A 174 17.95 13.96 1.55
C GLN A 174 16.63 13.40 2.07
N LEU A 175 15.67 14.26 2.40
CA LEU A 175 14.31 13.85 2.76
C LEU A 175 13.66 13.06 1.63
N TYR A 176 13.72 13.55 0.39
CA TYR A 176 13.20 12.84 -0.79
C TYR A 176 13.88 11.50 -1.01
N HIS A 177 15.20 11.41 -0.76
CA HIS A 177 15.92 10.14 -0.81
C HIS A 177 15.45 9.16 0.26
N SER A 178 15.39 9.59 1.53
CA SER A 178 14.99 8.77 2.68
C SER A 178 13.52 8.32 2.61
N ALA A 179 12.67 9.13 2.02
CA ALA A 179 11.26 8.86 1.85
C ALA A 179 10.95 8.07 0.55
N SER A 180 11.95 7.71 -0.27
CA SER A 180 11.75 6.93 -1.49
C SER A 180 12.01 5.43 -1.26
N PRO A 181 11.00 4.54 -1.33
CA PRO A 181 11.16 3.09 -1.16
C PRO A 181 12.25 2.48 -2.04
N LEU A 182 12.38 2.94 -3.29
CA LEU A 182 13.40 2.47 -4.24
C LEU A 182 14.83 2.65 -3.70
N ARG A 183 15.05 3.65 -2.85
CA ARG A 183 16.35 3.96 -2.23
C ARG A 183 16.61 3.19 -0.94
N GLN A 184 15.62 2.44 -0.45
CA GLN A 184 15.70 1.66 0.79
C GLN A 184 15.91 0.15 0.53
N ILE A 185 16.02 -0.25 -0.73
CA ILE A 185 16.21 -1.66 -1.10
C ILE A 185 17.60 -2.13 -0.63
N THR A 186 17.61 -3.27 0.05
CA THR A 186 18.80 -3.95 0.59
C THR A 186 18.71 -5.44 0.30
N TYR A 187 19.84 -6.15 0.27
CA TYR A 187 19.88 -7.58 -0.11
C TYR A 187 19.32 -8.54 0.95
N ASP A 188 19.25 -8.10 2.22
CA ASP A 188 18.90 -8.92 3.38
C ASP A 188 17.40 -8.91 3.74
N LYS A 189 16.59 -8.13 3.02
CA LYS A 189 15.14 -7.95 3.27
C LYS A 189 14.23 -8.59 2.23
N ALA A 190 14.72 -9.53 1.43
CA ALA A 190 13.95 -10.09 0.32
C ALA A 190 12.63 -10.74 0.77
N PHE A 191 11.50 -10.26 0.23
CA PHE A 191 10.16 -10.87 0.41
C PHE A 191 9.41 -10.97 -0.93
N PRO A 192 8.50 -11.94 -1.09
CA PRO A 192 7.68 -12.06 -2.29
C PRO A 192 6.91 -10.78 -2.60
N THR A 193 7.02 -10.30 -3.84
CA THR A 193 6.44 -9.03 -4.26
C THR A 193 5.65 -9.18 -5.56
N LEU A 194 4.42 -8.67 -5.58
CA LEU A 194 3.59 -8.52 -6.77
C LEU A 194 3.40 -7.02 -7.07
N LEU A 195 3.85 -6.58 -8.24
CA LEU A 195 3.64 -5.21 -8.72
C LEU A 195 2.62 -5.21 -9.85
N ILE A 196 1.63 -4.31 -9.76
CA ILE A 196 0.53 -4.21 -10.71
C ILE A 196 0.39 -2.77 -11.15
N TRP A 197 0.35 -2.47 -12.45
CA TRP A 197 0.15 -1.09 -12.92
C TRP A 197 -0.52 -1.03 -14.29
N GLY A 198 -1.06 0.15 -14.61
CA GLY A 198 -1.59 0.49 -15.92
C GLY A 198 -0.54 1.20 -16.78
N GLN A 199 -0.44 0.86 -18.06
CA GLN A 199 0.52 1.46 -18.99
C GLN A 199 0.09 2.87 -19.45
N LEU A 200 -1.17 3.25 -19.27
CA LEU A 200 -1.68 4.58 -19.59
C LEU A 200 -1.72 5.51 -18.37
N ASP A 201 -1.12 5.12 -17.24
CA ASP A 201 -1.05 5.94 -16.04
C ASP A 201 -0.24 7.23 -16.30
N ARG A 202 -0.89 8.37 -16.07
CA ARG A 202 -0.33 9.72 -16.22
C ARG A 202 -0.17 10.46 -14.90
N GLU A 203 -0.53 9.83 -13.78
CA GLU A 203 -0.30 10.39 -12.44
C GLU A 203 0.95 9.80 -11.81
N VAL A 204 1.12 8.48 -11.96
CA VAL A 204 2.27 7.74 -11.46
C VAL A 204 2.90 7.03 -12.64
N LEU A 205 3.84 7.73 -13.30
CA LEU A 205 4.44 7.28 -14.55
C LEU A 205 5.10 5.90 -14.39
N PRO A 206 4.57 4.83 -15.04
CA PRO A 206 4.98 3.46 -14.73
C PRO A 206 6.45 3.17 -14.98
N GLU A 207 7.00 3.75 -16.05
CA GLU A 207 8.41 3.58 -16.44
C GLU A 207 9.37 3.97 -15.31
N TYR A 208 9.06 5.06 -14.63
CA TYR A 208 9.89 5.65 -13.58
C TYR A 208 9.55 5.16 -12.17
N GLN A 209 8.40 4.52 -12.01
CA GLN A 209 7.89 4.10 -10.72
C GLN A 209 7.85 2.57 -10.64
N SER A 210 6.76 1.94 -11.05
CA SER A 210 6.58 0.48 -10.89
C SER A 210 7.61 -0.34 -11.66
N ALA A 211 7.94 0.04 -12.90
CA ALA A 211 8.93 -0.67 -13.71
C ALA A 211 10.36 -0.49 -13.18
N ALA A 212 10.73 0.73 -12.79
CA ALA A 212 12.04 1.02 -12.17
C ALA A 212 12.20 0.27 -10.84
N PHE A 213 11.18 0.30 -9.98
CA PHE A 213 11.18 -0.39 -8.69
C PHE A 213 11.25 -1.91 -8.86
N SER A 214 10.49 -2.48 -9.81
CA SER A 214 10.54 -3.90 -10.15
C SER A 214 11.96 -4.35 -10.52
N ARG A 215 12.62 -3.60 -11.43
CA ARG A 215 14.00 -3.89 -11.85
C ARG A 215 14.98 -3.82 -10.69
N ALA A 216 14.87 -2.80 -9.83
CA ALA A 216 15.74 -2.64 -8.67
C ALA A 216 15.58 -3.78 -7.65
N LEU A 217 14.33 -4.19 -7.36
CA LEU A 217 14.04 -5.34 -6.50
C LEU A 217 14.60 -6.65 -7.07
N GLN A 218 14.44 -6.87 -8.38
CA GLN A 218 15.01 -8.05 -9.05
C GLN A 218 16.54 -8.08 -8.98
N GLN A 219 17.20 -6.93 -9.16
CA GLN A 219 18.66 -6.80 -8.99
C GLN A 219 19.12 -7.08 -7.56
N ALA A 220 18.28 -6.77 -6.57
CA ALA A 220 18.49 -7.10 -5.16
C ALA A 220 18.00 -8.51 -4.77
N HIS A 221 17.67 -9.37 -5.75
CA HIS A 221 17.23 -10.76 -5.57
C HIS A 221 15.89 -10.97 -4.86
N PHE A 222 15.00 -9.97 -4.89
CA PHE A 222 13.62 -10.17 -4.43
C PHE A 222 12.86 -11.06 -5.44
N PRO A 223 11.97 -11.96 -4.96
CA PRO A 223 11.02 -12.66 -5.83
C PRO A 223 9.93 -11.70 -6.31
N VAL A 224 10.06 -11.17 -7.52
CA VAL A 224 9.14 -10.16 -8.08
C VAL A 224 8.31 -10.74 -9.23
N ARG A 225 6.99 -10.53 -9.18
CA ARG A 225 6.08 -10.74 -10.31
C ARG A 225 5.42 -9.42 -10.70
N ASN A 226 5.33 -9.16 -12.01
CA ASN A 226 4.65 -7.98 -12.55
C ASN A 226 3.34 -8.39 -13.24
N VAL A 227 2.34 -7.52 -13.15
CA VAL A 227 1.11 -7.56 -13.96
C VAL A 227 0.88 -6.18 -14.55
N GLU A 228 0.92 -6.10 -15.87
CA GLU A 228 0.80 -4.83 -16.59
C GLU A 228 -0.53 -4.82 -17.35
N LEU A 229 -1.28 -3.73 -17.20
CA LEU A 229 -2.53 -3.52 -17.92
C LEU A 229 -2.30 -2.50 -19.05
N PRO A 230 -2.30 -2.92 -20.34
CA PRO A 230 -1.98 -2.04 -21.46
C PRO A 230 -2.92 -0.83 -21.60
N ASP A 231 -4.15 -0.95 -21.14
CA ASP A 231 -5.25 -0.02 -21.34
C ASP A 231 -5.67 0.75 -20.07
N ALA A 232 -5.02 0.49 -18.93
CA ALA A 232 -5.42 1.10 -17.66
C ALA A 232 -4.67 2.41 -17.38
N GLY A 233 -5.41 3.42 -16.90
CA GLY A 233 -4.86 4.66 -16.36
C GLY A 233 -4.49 4.55 -14.87
N HIS A 234 -4.60 5.66 -14.12
CA HIS A 234 -4.56 5.66 -12.65
C HIS A 234 -5.96 5.38 -12.07
N LEU A 235 -6.05 5.10 -10.77
CA LEU A 235 -7.29 5.01 -9.96
C LEU A 235 -8.23 3.80 -10.18
N TRP A 236 -8.09 3.05 -11.27
CA TRP A 236 -9.01 1.94 -11.59
C TRP A 236 -9.19 0.89 -10.48
N PHE A 237 -8.19 0.69 -9.62
CA PHE A 237 -8.27 -0.29 -8.50
C PHE A 237 -9.18 0.19 -7.37
N SER A 238 -9.38 1.50 -7.27
CA SER A 238 -10.19 2.19 -6.25
C SER A 238 -11.58 2.59 -6.76
N GLU A 239 -11.77 2.69 -8.07
CA GLU A 239 -13.05 3.05 -8.70
C GLU A 239 -13.95 1.84 -8.89
N ASP A 240 -13.39 0.73 -9.37
CA ASP A 240 -14.12 -0.51 -9.60
C ASP A 240 -13.72 -1.60 -8.61
N GLY A 241 -14.71 -2.31 -8.07
CA GLY A 241 -14.48 -3.51 -7.28
C GLY A 241 -14.07 -4.71 -8.13
N PRO A 242 -13.42 -5.74 -7.55
CA PRO A 242 -13.01 -6.95 -8.25
C PRO A 242 -14.19 -7.81 -8.79
N GLU A 243 -15.43 -7.53 -8.35
CA GLU A 243 -16.64 -8.23 -8.84
C GLU A 243 -17.23 -7.59 -10.10
N VAL A 244 -16.82 -6.37 -10.49
CA VAL A 244 -17.39 -5.65 -11.63
C VAL A 244 -16.86 -6.27 -12.94
N PRO A 245 -17.70 -6.94 -13.75
CA PRO A 245 -17.24 -7.65 -14.93
C PRO A 245 -16.59 -6.71 -15.96
N GLY A 246 -15.41 -7.09 -16.48
CA GLY A 246 -14.69 -6.31 -17.49
C GLY A 246 -13.85 -5.15 -16.94
N SER A 247 -14.02 -4.79 -15.66
CA SER A 247 -13.17 -3.79 -15.01
C SER A 247 -11.71 -4.25 -14.95
N HIS A 248 -10.79 -3.29 -14.86
CA HIS A 248 -9.37 -3.56 -14.61
C HIS A 248 -9.16 -4.36 -13.31
N SER A 249 -9.92 -4.02 -12.26
CA SER A 249 -9.92 -4.75 -10.97
C SER A 249 -10.27 -6.22 -11.13
N SER A 250 -11.34 -6.53 -11.89
CA SER A 250 -11.73 -7.92 -12.14
C SER A 250 -10.69 -8.72 -12.92
N ARG A 251 -9.93 -8.07 -13.82
CA ARG A 251 -8.87 -8.69 -14.60
C ARG A 251 -7.66 -9.09 -13.77
N VAL A 252 -7.29 -8.29 -12.76
CA VAL A 252 -6.12 -8.57 -11.90
C VAL A 252 -6.45 -9.39 -10.65
N ALA A 253 -7.73 -9.47 -10.26
CA ALA A 253 -8.17 -10.20 -9.07
C ALA A 253 -7.69 -11.68 -9.02
N PRO A 254 -7.70 -12.45 -10.14
CA PRO A 254 -7.15 -13.81 -10.14
C PRO A 254 -5.65 -13.87 -9.82
N ASP A 255 -4.86 -12.90 -10.28
CA ASP A 255 -3.43 -12.86 -10.03
C ASP A 255 -3.11 -12.48 -8.57
N ILE A 256 -3.86 -11.53 -8.01
CA ILE A 256 -3.78 -11.18 -6.59
C ILE A 256 -4.13 -12.39 -5.73
N PHE A 257 -5.24 -13.06 -6.01
CA PHE A 257 -5.67 -14.23 -5.24
C PHE A 257 -4.65 -15.37 -5.33
N ARG A 258 -4.14 -15.68 -6.53
CA ARG A 258 -3.10 -16.70 -6.72
C ARG A 258 -1.82 -16.34 -5.98
N PHE A 259 -1.41 -15.07 -6.01
CA PHE A 259 -0.24 -14.61 -5.27
C PHE A 259 -0.44 -14.81 -3.76
N ILE A 260 -1.57 -14.38 -3.21
CA ILE A 260 -1.89 -14.56 -1.79
C ILE A 260 -1.81 -16.03 -1.40
N LYS A 261 -2.57 -16.89 -2.09
CA LYS A 261 -2.65 -18.34 -1.84
C LYS A 261 -1.27 -19.01 -1.79
N ARG A 262 -0.38 -18.65 -2.71
CA ARG A 262 1.01 -19.16 -2.72
C ARG A 262 1.80 -18.79 -1.48
N GLN A 263 1.64 -17.59 -0.93
CA GLN A 263 2.42 -17.17 0.25
C GLN A 263 1.87 -17.76 1.55
N ILE A 264 0.58 -18.05 1.60
CA ILE A 264 -0.09 -18.60 2.79
C ILE A 264 -0.18 -20.15 2.76
N GLY A 265 0.49 -20.79 1.80
CA GLY A 265 0.58 -22.25 1.72
C GLY A 265 -0.72 -22.98 1.36
N GLN A 266 -1.61 -22.34 0.60
CA GLN A 266 -2.92 -22.91 0.25
C GLN A 266 -3.23 -22.94 -1.26
#